data_AF-A0A554A2N3-F1
#
_entry.id   AF-A0A554A2N3-F1
#
_cell.length_a   1.000
_cell.length_b   1.000
_cell.length_c   1.000
_cell.angle_alpha   90.00
_cell.angle_beta   90.00
_cell.angle_gamma   90.00
#
_symmetry.space_group_name_H-M   'P 1'
#
loop_
_entity.id
_entity.type
_entity.pdbx_description
1 polymer ?
#
loop_
_entity_poly.entity_id
_entity_poly.type
_entity_poly.pdbx_seq_one_letter_code
_entity_poly.pdbx_strand_id
1 'polypeptide(L)'
;MNTLEFISSLIHSVIWPTVVFVLVLLFKEHLVQFIYSIRRVSFREVHVDVAERLTEMESSAGGQTRSLNAHEPAEGHVESMIRLTNQVDDIASFSPRAAILYTWSIVESSIYDIIKEQSSLNTGDITLYWKWLKKKKVLDRHTMKLLHNMHQLHEDVATKQGTHEVTPSDARRFCTLAQRIVRAIRERS
;
A
#
# COMPACT_ATOMS: atom_id res chain seq x y z
N MET A 1 19.36 51.95 -43.76
CA MET A 1 18.35 50.92 -43.45
C MET A 1 17.00 51.54 -43.73
N ASN A 2 16.24 50.92 -44.62
CA ASN A 2 14.93 51.43 -45.03
C ASN A 2 13.93 51.20 -43.89
N THR A 3 13.06 52.18 -43.61
CA THR A 3 12.01 52.11 -42.57
C THR A 3 11.15 50.85 -42.68
N LEU A 4 11.00 50.30 -43.89
CA LEU A 4 10.33 49.03 -44.18
C LEU A 4 11.06 47.80 -43.61
N GLU A 5 12.39 47.77 -43.60
CA GLU A 5 13.18 46.65 -43.05
C GLU A 5 13.09 46.61 -41.52
N PHE A 6 13.02 47.77 -40.86
CA PHE A 6 12.87 47.86 -39.41
C PHE A 6 11.49 47.39 -38.94
N ILE A 7 10.43 47.70 -39.71
CA ILE A 7 9.08 47.23 -39.43
C ILE A 7 8.98 45.71 -39.65
N SER A 8 9.62 45.18 -40.70
CA SER A 8 9.65 43.74 -40.97
C SER A 8 10.35 42.93 -39.86
N SER A 9 11.47 43.42 -39.33
CA SER A 9 12.20 42.74 -38.25
C SER A 9 11.46 42.78 -36.91
N LEU A 10 10.75 43.88 -36.61
CA LEU A 10 9.90 44.00 -35.42
C LEU A 10 8.72 43.01 -35.47
N ILE A 11 8.09 42.89 -36.64
CA ILE A 11 6.97 41.97 -36.86
C ILE A 11 7.44 40.51 -36.66
N HIS A 12 8.59 40.12 -37.22
CA HIS A 12 9.13 38.77 -37.04
C HIS A 12 9.43 38.41 -35.58
N SER A 13 9.88 39.37 -34.77
CA SER A 13 10.22 39.12 -33.36
C SER A 13 8.99 39.06 -32.45
N VAL A 14 7.90 39.76 -32.80
CA VAL A 14 6.67 39.86 -31.98
C VAL A 14 5.63 38.80 -32.36
N ILE A 15 5.63 38.30 -33.60
CA ILE A 15 4.68 37.28 -34.05
C ILE A 15 4.78 36.00 -33.21
N TRP A 16 5.98 35.44 -33.02
CA TRP A 16 6.14 34.16 -32.31
C TRP A 16 5.64 34.20 -30.86
N PRO A 17 6.03 35.18 -30.03
CA PRO A 17 5.47 35.35 -28.69
C PRO A 17 3.95 35.52 -28.71
N THR A 18 3.41 36.27 -29.66
CA THR A 18 1.97 36.52 -29.78
C THR A 18 1.22 35.22 -30.14
N VAL A 19 1.73 34.44 -31.09
CA VAL A 19 1.13 33.16 -31.49
C VAL A 19 1.17 32.16 -30.34
N VAL A 20 2.30 32.03 -29.63
CA VAL A 20 2.39 31.16 -28.44
C VAL A 20 1.42 31.61 -27.36
N PHE A 21 1.30 32.92 -27.12
CA PHE A 21 0.40 33.49 -26.13
C PHE A 21 -1.07 33.22 -26.46
N VAL A 22 -1.48 33.41 -27.72
CA VAL A 22 -2.84 33.10 -28.20
C VAL A 22 -3.11 31.60 -28.11
N LEU A 23 -2.15 30.76 -28.49
CA LEU A 23 -2.28 29.30 -28.40
C LEU A 23 -2.49 28.85 -26.95
N VAL A 24 -1.69 29.36 -26.02
CA VAL A 24 -1.82 29.07 -24.58
C VAL A 24 -3.17 29.55 -24.05
N LEU A 25 -3.61 30.76 -24.41
CA LEU A 25 -4.92 31.27 -23.97
C LEU A 25 -6.10 30.46 -24.50
N LEU A 26 -6.02 29.98 -25.73
CA LEU A 26 -7.08 29.20 -26.37
C LEU A 26 -7.10 27.74 -25.87
N PHE A 27 -5.94 27.18 -25.56
CA PHE A 27 -5.80 25.80 -25.06
C PHE A 27 -5.77 25.66 -23.54
N LYS A 28 -5.63 26.74 -22.75
CA LYS A 28 -5.53 26.65 -21.28
C LYS A 28 -6.71 25.89 -20.66
N GLU A 29 -7.92 26.12 -21.15
CA GLU A 29 -9.13 25.48 -20.59
C GLU A 29 -9.18 24.00 -20.92
N HIS A 30 -8.79 23.62 -22.15
CA HIS A 30 -8.75 22.22 -22.57
C HIS A 30 -7.60 21.46 -21.89
N LEU A 31 -6.40 22.04 -21.83
CA LEU A 31 -5.24 21.44 -21.16
C LEU A 31 -5.50 21.19 -19.67
N VAL A 32 -6.11 22.13 -18.96
CA VAL A 32 -6.43 21.98 -17.53
C VAL A 32 -7.46 20.87 -17.31
N GLN A 33 -8.49 20.75 -18.16
CA GLN A 33 -9.48 19.67 -18.05
C GLN A 33 -8.87 18.29 -18.31
N PHE A 34 -8.01 18.15 -19.32
CA PHE A 34 -7.36 16.87 -19.64
C PHE A 34 -6.38 16.44 -18.54
N ILE A 35 -5.57 17.37 -18.01
CA ILE A 35 -4.66 17.09 -16.90
C ILE A 35 -5.44 16.64 -15.65
N TYR A 36 -6.58 17.28 -15.38
CA TYR A 36 -7.38 16.95 -14.21
C TYR A 36 -8.13 15.62 -14.37
N SER A 37 -8.61 15.29 -15.57
CA SER A 37 -9.29 14.03 -15.86
C SER A 37 -8.35 12.81 -15.74
N ILE A 38 -7.13 12.91 -16.29
CA ILE A 38 -6.11 11.85 -16.17
C ILE A 38 -5.77 11.59 -14.70
N ARG A 39 -5.66 12.66 -13.90
CA ARG A 39 -5.38 12.55 -12.47
C ARG A 39 -6.55 11.91 -11.70
N ARG A 40 -7.80 12.27 -12.00
CA ARG A 40 -8.97 11.72 -11.29
C ARG A 40 -9.27 10.25 -11.63
N VAL A 41 -9.09 9.85 -12.89
CA VAL A 41 -9.33 8.46 -13.32
C VAL A 41 -8.31 7.52 -12.68
N SER A 42 -7.03 7.87 -12.73
CA SER A 42 -5.97 7.08 -12.10
C SER A 42 -6.14 7.00 -10.58
N PHE A 43 -6.51 8.09 -9.89
CA PHE A 43 -6.81 8.05 -8.46
C PHE A 43 -8.00 7.11 -8.15
N ARG A 44 -9.08 7.16 -8.93
CA ARG A 44 -10.29 6.39 -8.62
C ARG A 44 -10.14 4.88 -8.87
N GLU A 45 -9.57 4.49 -10.00
CA GLU A 45 -9.45 3.06 -10.36
C GLU A 45 -8.43 2.32 -9.48
N VAL A 46 -7.38 3.03 -9.05
CA VAL A 46 -6.29 2.46 -8.27
C VAL A 46 -6.65 2.26 -6.79
N HIS A 47 -7.34 3.24 -6.18
CA HIS A 47 -7.88 3.08 -4.83
C HIS A 47 -8.88 1.92 -4.78
N VAL A 48 -9.60 1.68 -5.88
CA VAL A 48 -10.52 0.56 -6.00
C VAL A 48 -9.78 -0.78 -5.99
N ASP A 49 -8.65 -0.95 -6.69
CA ASP A 49 -7.90 -2.23 -6.67
C ASP A 49 -7.36 -2.58 -5.27
N VAL A 50 -6.75 -1.63 -4.56
CA VAL A 50 -6.26 -1.88 -3.18
C VAL A 50 -7.41 -2.15 -2.22
N ALA A 51 -8.46 -1.32 -2.26
CA ALA A 51 -9.61 -1.48 -1.39
C ALA A 51 -10.40 -2.77 -1.68
N GLU A 52 -10.50 -3.19 -2.94
CA GLU A 52 -11.15 -4.42 -3.38
C GLU A 52 -10.36 -5.63 -2.89
N ARG A 53 -9.05 -5.68 -3.10
CA ARG A 53 -8.19 -6.76 -2.57
C ARG A 53 -8.26 -6.85 -1.05
N LEU A 54 -8.30 -5.72 -0.34
CA LEU A 54 -8.52 -5.69 1.11
C LEU A 54 -9.90 -6.23 1.48
N THR A 55 -10.94 -5.91 0.70
CA THR A 55 -12.30 -6.41 0.93
C THR A 55 -12.40 -7.92 0.69
N GLU A 56 -11.72 -8.44 -0.34
CA GLU A 56 -11.63 -9.88 -0.61
C GLU A 56 -10.90 -10.63 0.52
N MET A 57 -9.80 -10.04 1.02
CA MET A 57 -9.07 -10.58 2.17
C MET A 57 -9.91 -10.56 3.45
N GLU A 58 -10.61 -9.46 3.72
CA GLU A 58 -11.50 -9.31 4.86
C GLU A 58 -12.70 -10.26 4.81
N SER A 59 -13.32 -10.45 3.64
CA SER A 59 -14.44 -11.39 3.47
C SER A 59 -13.98 -12.84 3.62
N SER A 60 -12.80 -13.17 3.09
CA SER A 60 -12.17 -14.48 3.29
C SER A 60 -11.81 -14.75 4.76
N ALA A 61 -11.46 -13.70 5.52
CA ALA A 61 -11.20 -13.79 6.96
C ALA A 61 -12.48 -13.76 7.81
N GLY A 62 -13.52 -13.05 7.35
CA GLY A 62 -14.80 -12.82 8.03
C GLY A 62 -15.69 -14.07 8.11
N GLY A 63 -15.56 -14.99 7.15
CA GLY A 63 -16.26 -16.28 7.17
C GLY A 63 -15.89 -17.19 8.36
N GLN A 64 -14.80 -16.89 9.09
CA GLN A 64 -14.30 -17.69 10.23
C GLN A 64 -14.28 -16.93 11.56
N THR A 65 -14.90 -15.75 11.65
CA THR A 65 -14.90 -14.92 12.88
C THR A 65 -15.53 -15.61 14.11
N ARG A 66 -16.22 -16.75 13.94
CA ARG A 66 -16.72 -17.53 15.07
C ARG A 66 -15.65 -18.37 15.79
N SER A 67 -14.49 -18.60 15.18
CA SER A 67 -13.42 -19.43 15.77
C SER A 67 -12.24 -18.65 16.36
N LEU A 68 -12.07 -17.37 16.01
CA LEU A 68 -10.88 -16.56 16.35
C LEU A 68 -11.12 -15.54 17.49
N ASN A 69 -12.37 -15.40 17.96
CA ASN A 69 -12.71 -14.55 19.10
C ASN A 69 -12.83 -15.34 20.42
N ALA A 70 -12.46 -16.63 20.43
CA ALA A 70 -12.75 -17.52 21.55
C ALA A 70 -11.73 -17.44 22.71
N HIS A 71 -10.58 -16.76 22.54
CA HIS A 71 -9.62 -16.56 23.62
C HIS A 71 -9.26 -15.09 23.80
N GLU A 72 -9.39 -14.61 25.04
CA GLU A 72 -8.91 -13.31 25.45
C GLU A 72 -7.41 -13.22 25.18
N PRO A 73 -6.95 -12.20 24.45
CA PRO A 73 -5.51 -11.98 24.27
C PRO A 73 -4.88 -11.71 25.64
N ALA A 74 -3.76 -12.40 25.95
CA ALA A 74 -2.97 -12.12 27.14
C ALA A 74 -2.69 -10.61 27.26
N GLU A 75 -2.78 -10.04 28.47
CA GLU A 75 -2.77 -8.58 28.72
C GLU A 75 -1.59 -7.84 28.05
N GLY A 76 -0.41 -8.45 27.98
CA GLY A 76 0.76 -7.88 27.30
C GLY A 76 0.63 -7.80 25.76
N HIS A 77 -0.22 -8.64 25.16
CA HIS A 77 -0.45 -8.65 23.72
C HIS A 77 -1.38 -7.52 23.29
N VAL A 78 -2.37 -7.17 24.12
CA VAL A 78 -3.30 -6.05 23.86
C VAL A 78 -2.54 -4.72 23.82
N GLU A 79 -1.67 -4.47 24.79
CA GLU A 79 -0.84 -3.26 24.84
C GLU A 79 0.10 -3.15 23.62
N SER A 80 0.70 -4.27 23.20
CA SER A 80 1.56 -4.31 22.01
C SER A 80 0.80 -4.03 20.71
N MET A 81 -0.45 -4.49 20.60
CA MET A 81 -1.28 -4.24 19.42
C MET A 81 -1.80 -2.80 19.39
N ILE A 82 -2.15 -2.22 20.54
CA ILE A 82 -2.58 -0.81 20.63
C ILE A 82 -1.43 0.12 20.22
N ARG A 83 -0.21 -0.13 20.70
CA ARG A 83 0.98 0.63 20.29
C ARG A 83 1.23 0.54 18.79
N LEU A 84 1.09 -0.65 18.22
CA LEU A 84 1.24 -0.88 16.79
C LEU A 84 0.17 -0.13 15.98
N THR A 85 -1.09 -0.13 16.42
CA THR A 85 -2.16 0.63 15.77
C THR A 85 -1.90 2.13 15.81
N ASN A 86 -1.49 2.68 16.96
CA ASN A 86 -1.17 4.11 17.09
C ASN A 86 0.02 4.51 16.19
N GLN A 87 1.07 3.70 16.15
CA GLN A 87 2.25 3.98 15.33
C GLN A 87 1.93 3.87 13.83
N VAL A 88 1.09 2.91 13.43
CA VAL A 88 0.59 2.81 12.05
C VAL A 88 -0.26 4.02 11.69
N ASP A 89 -1.10 4.52 12.59
CA ASP A 89 -1.92 5.71 12.37
C ASP A 89 -1.08 6.97 12.18
N ASP A 90 -0.06 7.15 13.01
CA ASP A 90 0.89 8.26 12.89
C ASP A 90 1.59 8.20 11.52
N ILE A 91 2.14 7.04 11.14
CA ILE A 91 2.82 6.88 9.84
C ILE A 91 1.83 7.06 8.69
N ALA A 92 0.62 6.51 8.80
CA ALA A 92 -0.39 6.56 7.75
C ALA A 92 -0.88 7.98 7.49
N SER A 93 -0.82 8.87 8.49
CA SER A 93 -1.18 10.27 8.33
C SER A 93 -0.25 11.03 7.37
N PHE A 94 1.02 10.63 7.29
CA PHE A 94 2.03 11.22 6.40
C PHE A 94 2.33 10.38 5.15
N SER A 95 2.29 9.05 5.28
CA SER A 95 2.55 8.10 4.21
C SER A 95 1.84 6.76 4.46
N PRO A 96 0.61 6.58 3.93
CA PRO A 96 -0.12 5.32 4.03
C PRO A 96 0.64 4.12 3.46
N ARG A 97 1.41 4.37 2.39
CA ARG A 97 2.29 3.37 1.80
C ARG A 97 3.36 2.92 2.79
N ALA A 98 4.05 3.86 3.44
CA ALA A 98 5.04 3.50 4.46
C ALA A 98 4.40 2.76 5.64
N ALA A 99 3.15 3.09 5.98
CA ALA A 99 2.41 2.39 7.03
C ALA A 99 2.13 0.91 6.68
N ILE A 100 1.79 0.59 5.42
CA ILE A 100 1.65 -0.80 4.96
C ILE A 100 3.00 -1.54 5.02
N LEU A 101 4.08 -0.92 4.52
CA LEU A 101 5.42 -1.52 4.54
C LEU A 101 5.91 -1.77 5.97
N TYR A 102 5.71 -0.80 6.85
CA TYR A 102 6.02 -0.90 8.27
C TYR A 102 5.24 -2.03 8.94
N THR A 103 3.93 -2.09 8.69
CA THR A 103 3.06 -3.16 9.22
C THR A 103 3.55 -4.54 8.79
N TRP A 104 3.90 -4.70 7.51
CA TRP A 104 4.39 -5.98 6.99
C TRP A 104 5.72 -6.39 7.64
N SER A 105 6.65 -5.45 7.84
CA SER A 105 7.91 -5.72 8.53
C SER A 105 7.69 -6.31 9.94
N ILE A 106 6.64 -5.89 10.64
CA ILE A 106 6.30 -6.43 11.96
C ILE A 106 5.72 -7.85 11.86
N VAL A 107 4.95 -8.14 10.82
CA VAL A 107 4.49 -9.52 10.55
C VAL A 107 5.69 -10.43 10.32
N GLU A 108 6.65 -10.00 9.50
CA GLU A 108 7.87 -10.76 9.23
C GLU A 108 8.71 -10.97 10.49
N SER A 109 8.90 -9.93 11.31
CA SER A 109 9.65 -10.06 12.57
C SER A 109 8.94 -11.01 13.54
N SER A 110 7.62 -10.94 13.63
CA SER A 110 6.84 -11.84 14.50
C SER A 110 6.94 -13.29 14.04
N ILE A 111 6.89 -13.54 12.73
CA ILE A 111 7.09 -14.88 12.16
C ILE A 111 8.51 -15.37 12.44
N TYR A 112 9.51 -14.51 12.28
CA TYR A 112 10.91 -14.84 12.57
C TYR A 112 11.10 -15.24 14.04
N ASP A 113 10.56 -14.45 14.97
CA ASP A 113 10.67 -14.72 16.40
C ASP A 113 10.06 -16.08 16.75
N ILE A 114 8.88 -16.40 16.22
CA ILE A 114 8.21 -17.69 16.42
C ILE A 114 9.06 -18.84 15.85
N ILE A 115 9.60 -18.68 14.65
CA ILE A 115 10.45 -19.72 14.03
C ILE A 115 11.73 -19.92 14.83
N LYS A 116 12.34 -18.86 15.33
CA LYS A 116 13.55 -18.91 16.16
C LYS A 116 13.27 -19.58 17.50
N GLU A 117 12.12 -19.34 18.11
CA GLU A 117 11.70 -20.01 19.35
C GLU A 117 11.44 -21.51 19.14
N GLN A 118 10.88 -21.89 17.97
CA GLN A 118 10.41 -23.26 17.72
C GLN A 118 11.33 -24.13 16.88
N SER A 119 12.40 -23.56 16.33
CA SER A 119 13.32 -24.28 15.47
C SER A 119 14.75 -23.79 15.67
N SER A 120 15.72 -24.68 15.48
CA SER A 120 17.14 -24.34 15.44
C SER A 120 17.54 -23.59 14.17
N LEU A 121 16.57 -23.11 13.37
CA LEU A 121 16.84 -22.39 12.13
C LEU A 121 17.18 -20.94 12.47
N ASN A 122 18.46 -20.62 12.44
CA ASN A 122 18.95 -19.26 12.55
C ASN A 122 19.22 -18.70 11.15
N THR A 123 18.17 -18.35 10.41
CA THR A 123 18.32 -17.78 9.06
C THR A 123 17.36 -16.64 8.84
N GLY A 124 17.87 -15.54 8.24
CA GLY A 124 17.09 -14.36 7.85
C GLY A 124 16.36 -14.50 6.51
N ASP A 125 16.38 -15.69 5.92
CA ASP A 125 15.84 -15.94 4.58
C ASP A 125 14.32 -16.17 4.62
N ILE A 126 13.59 -15.20 4.07
CA ILE A 126 12.13 -15.20 3.97
C ILE A 126 11.57 -16.46 3.29
N THR A 127 12.30 -17.05 2.33
CA THR A 127 11.84 -18.23 1.60
C THR A 127 11.85 -19.49 2.47
N LEU A 128 12.73 -19.53 3.48
CA LEU A 128 12.78 -20.61 4.46
C LEU A 128 11.60 -20.52 5.44
N TYR A 129 11.10 -19.32 5.75
CA TYR A 129 9.89 -19.15 6.58
C TYR A 129 8.64 -19.72 5.90
N TRP A 130 8.43 -19.40 4.62
CA TRP A 130 7.30 -19.94 3.85
C TRP A 130 7.33 -21.47 3.76
N LYS A 131 8.53 -22.03 3.56
CA LYS A 131 8.73 -23.49 3.55
C LYS A 131 8.44 -24.09 4.92
N TRP A 132 8.87 -23.45 6.00
CA TRP A 132 8.63 -23.90 7.37
C TRP A 132 7.14 -23.91 7.72
N LEU A 133 6.44 -22.79 7.45
CA LEU A 133 5.00 -22.64 7.69
C LEU A 133 4.19 -23.69 6.91
N LYS A 134 4.55 -23.96 5.65
CA LYS A 134 3.93 -25.02 4.84
C LYS A 134 4.22 -26.42 5.38
N LYS A 135 5.46 -26.70 5.80
CA LYS A 135 5.90 -28.03 6.24
C LYS A 135 5.28 -28.45 7.57
N LYS A 136 5.16 -27.52 8.52
CA LYS A 136 4.65 -27.80 9.86
C LYS A 136 3.12 -27.90 9.94
N LYS A 137 2.38 -27.56 8.85
CA LYS A 137 0.91 -27.46 8.84
C LYS A 137 0.33 -26.62 9.99
N VAL A 138 1.13 -25.72 10.56
CA VAL A 138 0.74 -24.85 11.70
C VAL A 138 -0.40 -23.92 11.28
N LEU A 139 -0.41 -23.50 10.01
CA LEU A 139 -1.46 -22.68 9.44
C LEU A 139 -2.41 -23.52 8.59
N ASP A 140 -3.72 -23.26 8.75
CA ASP A 140 -4.72 -23.79 7.84
C ASP A 140 -4.55 -23.17 6.44
N ARG A 141 -5.16 -23.80 5.43
CA ARG A 141 -5.03 -23.38 4.02
C ARG A 141 -5.52 -21.94 3.79
N HIS A 142 -6.53 -21.48 4.50
CA HIS A 142 -7.06 -20.12 4.44
C HIS A 142 -6.09 -19.12 5.07
N THR A 143 -5.56 -19.39 6.27
CA THR A 143 -4.57 -18.49 6.90
C THR A 143 -3.29 -18.37 6.07
N MET A 144 -2.85 -19.47 5.46
CA MET A 144 -1.73 -19.45 4.51
C MET A 144 -2.04 -18.63 3.24
N LYS A 145 -3.27 -18.74 2.71
CA LYS A 145 -3.70 -17.95 1.55
C LYS A 145 -3.78 -16.45 1.90
N LEU A 146 -4.30 -16.11 3.08
CA LEU A 146 -4.37 -14.73 3.54
C LEU A 146 -2.97 -14.11 3.70
N LEU A 147 -2.04 -14.83 4.34
CA LEU A 147 -0.66 -14.38 4.47
C LEU A 147 0.00 -14.17 3.10
N HIS A 148 -0.25 -15.09 2.14
CA HIS A 148 0.26 -14.97 0.78
C HIS A 148 -0.28 -13.73 0.06
N ASN A 149 -1.60 -13.50 0.13
CA ASN A 149 -2.23 -12.34 -0.49
C ASN A 149 -1.72 -11.02 0.13
N MET A 150 -1.50 -11.00 1.45
CA MET A 150 -0.91 -9.84 2.13
C MET A 150 0.54 -9.58 1.68
N HIS A 151 1.33 -10.64 1.50
CA HIS A 151 2.70 -10.51 0.96
C HIS A 151 2.69 -9.95 -0.45
N GLN A 152 1.81 -10.45 -1.33
CA GLN A 152 1.67 -9.93 -2.69
C GLN A 152 1.26 -8.46 -2.70
N LEU A 153 0.30 -8.07 -1.84
CA LEU A 153 -0.10 -6.67 -1.72
C LEU A 153 1.08 -5.81 -1.23
N HIS A 154 1.85 -6.28 -0.25
CA HIS A 154 3.07 -5.62 0.20
C HIS A 154 4.10 -5.46 -0.94
N GLU A 155 4.38 -6.52 -1.70
CA GLU A 155 5.33 -6.48 -2.82
C GLU A 155 4.88 -5.51 -3.92
N ASP A 156 3.60 -5.54 -4.27
CA ASP A 156 2.99 -4.60 -5.22
C ASP A 156 3.13 -3.15 -4.73
N VAL A 157 2.80 -2.91 -3.46
CA VAL A 157 2.92 -1.61 -2.81
C VAL A 157 4.39 -1.19 -2.68
N ALA A 158 5.36 -2.10 -2.55
CA ALA A 158 6.77 -1.76 -2.45
C ALA A 158 7.38 -1.40 -3.81
N THR A 159 7.10 -2.19 -4.84
CA THR A 159 7.75 -2.12 -6.16
C THR A 159 7.14 -1.07 -7.09
N LYS A 160 5.81 -0.90 -7.08
CA LYS A 160 5.12 0.01 -8.01
C LYS A 160 5.15 1.44 -7.47
N GLN A 161 6.24 2.17 -7.66
CA GLN A 161 6.33 3.59 -7.33
C GLN A 161 5.37 4.41 -8.21
N GLY A 162 4.46 5.16 -7.59
CA GLY A 162 3.65 6.19 -8.28
C GLY A 162 2.34 5.75 -8.94
N THR A 163 1.97 4.46 -8.89
CA THR A 163 0.72 3.97 -9.54
C THR A 163 -0.28 3.32 -8.60
N HIS A 164 0.06 3.12 -7.33
CA HIS A 164 -0.86 2.66 -6.28
C HIS A 164 -0.98 3.72 -5.19
N GLU A 165 -1.99 4.58 -5.26
CA GLU A 165 -2.31 5.42 -4.12
C GLU A 165 -3.04 4.60 -3.06
N VAL A 166 -2.39 4.51 -1.91
CA VAL A 166 -2.88 3.84 -0.72
C VAL A 166 -3.49 4.90 0.20
N THR A 167 -4.66 4.65 0.77
CA THR A 167 -5.27 5.56 1.76
C THR A 167 -4.85 5.23 3.20
N PRO A 168 -4.94 6.18 4.14
CA PRO A 168 -4.77 5.88 5.56
C PRO A 168 -5.73 4.79 6.06
N SER A 169 -6.96 4.73 5.51
CA SER A 169 -7.91 3.67 5.79
C SER A 169 -7.43 2.29 5.32
N ASP A 170 -6.81 2.21 4.14
CA ASP A 170 -6.27 0.94 3.63
C ASP A 170 -5.13 0.43 4.49
N ALA A 171 -4.25 1.34 4.96
CA ALA A 171 -3.18 1.00 5.90
C ALA A 171 -3.73 0.45 7.22
N ARG A 172 -4.79 1.05 7.77
CA ARG A 172 -5.47 0.56 8.99
C ARG A 172 -6.11 -0.82 8.80
N ARG A 173 -6.76 -1.04 7.66
CA ARG A 173 -7.36 -2.33 7.29
C ARG A 173 -6.28 -3.41 7.17
N PHE A 174 -5.18 -3.09 6.49
CA PHE A 174 -4.02 -3.98 6.38
C PHE A 174 -3.41 -4.32 7.75
N CYS A 175 -3.27 -3.32 8.63
CA CYS A 175 -2.83 -3.51 10.02
C CYS A 175 -3.76 -4.43 10.83
N THR A 176 -5.07 -4.26 10.67
CA THR A 176 -6.06 -5.14 11.32
C THR A 176 -5.93 -6.59 10.84
N LEU A 177 -5.71 -6.80 9.53
CA LEU A 177 -5.46 -8.15 8.98
C LEU A 177 -4.14 -8.73 9.49
N ALA A 178 -3.09 -7.91 9.56
CA ALA A 178 -1.78 -8.32 10.07
C ALA A 178 -1.85 -8.82 11.52
N GLN A 179 -2.53 -8.05 12.39
CA GLN A 179 -2.76 -8.43 13.79
C GLN A 179 -3.48 -9.77 13.90
N ARG A 180 -4.50 -10.02 13.07
CA ARG A 180 -5.23 -11.29 13.04
C ARG A 180 -4.32 -12.47 12.67
N ILE A 181 -3.45 -12.30 11.67
CA ILE A 181 -2.53 -13.36 11.26
C ILE A 181 -1.48 -13.63 12.33
N VAL A 182 -0.83 -12.59 12.86
CA VAL A 182 0.20 -12.76 13.91
C VAL A 182 -0.37 -13.50 15.11
N ARG A 183 -1.59 -13.14 15.54
CA ARG A 183 -2.32 -13.86 16.58
C ARG A 183 -2.58 -15.32 16.19
N ALA A 184 -3.11 -15.57 15.00
CA ALA A 184 -3.42 -16.93 14.54
C ALA A 184 -2.18 -17.83 14.41
N ILE A 185 -1.01 -17.26 14.08
CA ILE A 185 0.26 -17.99 14.04
C ILE A 185 0.71 -18.33 15.46
N ARG A 186 0.69 -17.35 16.37
CA ARG A 186 1.14 -17.52 17.76
C ARG A 186 0.25 -18.46 18.58
N GLU A 187 -1.05 -18.49 18.33
CA GLU A 187 -1.98 -19.42 19.01
C GLU A 187 -1.82 -20.87 18.55
N ARG A 188 -1.24 -21.11 17.36
CA ARG A 188 -1.12 -22.45 16.75
C ARG A 188 0.31 -22.99 16.74
N SER A 189 1.28 -22.15 17.06
CA SER A 189 2.68 -22.51 17.29
C SER A 189 2.83 -23.02 18.72
#